data_AF-A0A8J9SDG7-F1
#
_entry.id   AF-A0A8J9SDG7-F1
#
_cell.length_a   1.000
_cell.length_b   1.000
_cell.length_c   1.000
_cell.angle_alpha   90.00
_cell.angle_beta   90.00
_cell.angle_gamma   90.00
#
_symmetry.space_group_name_H-M   'P 1'
#
loop_
_entity.id
_entity.type
_entity.pdbx_description
1 polymer ?
#
loop_
_entity_poly.entity_id
_entity_poly.type
_entity_poly.pdbx_seq_one_letter_code
_entity_poly.pdbx_strand_id
1 'polypeptide(L)'
;MSKVRMGSRSIVTGFVENAETARLLIFSDGKGITAASKPPSKPKKKMVYFVKISKVVLDKDNIKTVVLHGDLNESPLEVLSAFSSEVALPLLRQQVSRGALPDATALEVTSTLQDFASGAYIALGHTKGQKLLPVPAIWAEAMPPSSRPATPVPPARKNEEVHSLEAAVNGWMHLIKDVLEATSESATLEIEHAGPMSEIDFWAGRAVDLGSLAKQLASERVQQVCLRLEAAESSYAPALKRLIAEVETARAEAVDNAKFLAPLRKPLLRFTDNDDFAALPDRFQVPRLPGMGLGFSV
;
A
#
# COMPACT_ATOMS: atom_id res chain seq x y z
N MET A 1 25.06 5.24 -27.75
CA MET A 1 26.11 5.12 -26.72
C MET A 1 25.99 6.30 -25.76
N SER A 2 25.48 6.06 -24.55
CA SER A 2 25.32 7.08 -23.50
C SER A 2 26.68 7.47 -22.93
N LYS A 3 27.06 8.76 -23.01
CA LYS A 3 28.30 9.29 -22.41
C LYS A 3 28.22 9.18 -20.87
N VAL A 4 29.18 8.49 -20.26
CA VAL A 4 29.39 8.47 -18.80
C VAL A 4 30.14 9.75 -18.40
N ARG A 5 29.65 10.50 -17.40
CA ARG A 5 30.28 11.75 -16.95
C ARG A 5 31.59 11.50 -16.19
N MET A 6 32.53 12.44 -16.29
CA MET A 6 33.86 12.35 -15.69
C MET A 6 33.81 12.16 -14.15
N GLY A 7 32.87 12.81 -13.46
CA GLY A 7 32.64 12.63 -12.02
C GLY A 7 31.98 11.29 -11.63
N SER A 8 31.42 10.54 -12.59
CA SER A 8 30.92 9.20 -12.33
C SER A 8 32.05 8.16 -12.32
N ARG A 9 33.15 8.42 -13.06
CA ARG A 9 34.30 7.51 -13.09
C ARG A 9 35.02 7.48 -11.74
N SER A 10 35.21 8.64 -11.09
CA SER A 10 35.83 8.71 -9.76
C SER A 10 35.01 7.98 -8.69
N ILE A 11 33.68 7.99 -8.78
CA ILE A 11 32.80 7.27 -7.85
C ILE A 11 32.93 5.76 -8.03
N VAL A 12 32.98 5.29 -9.28
CA VAL A 12 33.20 3.87 -9.59
C VAL A 12 34.58 3.42 -9.11
N THR A 13 35.62 4.21 -9.39
CA THR A 13 36.99 3.95 -8.89
C THR A 13 37.02 3.92 -7.37
N GLY A 14 36.37 4.88 -6.70
CA GLY A 14 36.27 4.90 -5.24
C GLY A 14 35.56 3.67 -4.69
N PHE A 15 34.51 3.17 -5.34
CA PHE A 15 33.87 1.91 -4.96
C PHE A 15 34.82 0.71 -5.08
N VAL A 16 35.68 0.65 -6.11
CA VAL A 16 36.63 -0.47 -6.26
C VAL A 16 37.78 -0.35 -5.25
N GLU A 17 38.39 0.82 -5.16
CA GLU A 17 39.67 1.01 -4.47
C GLU A 17 39.53 1.30 -2.96
N ASN A 18 38.36 1.74 -2.50
CA ASN A 18 38.14 2.08 -1.08
C ASN A 18 37.28 1.01 -0.39
N ALA A 19 37.84 0.36 0.64
CA ALA A 19 37.15 -0.64 1.46
C ALA A 19 35.90 -0.08 2.19
N GLU A 20 35.88 1.21 2.52
CA GLU A 20 34.77 1.87 3.21
C GLU A 20 33.62 2.26 2.27
N THR A 21 33.88 2.35 0.96
CA THR A 21 32.83 2.66 -0.02
C THR A 21 32.06 1.39 -0.37
N ALA A 22 31.05 1.08 0.45
CA ALA A 22 30.30 -0.17 0.35
C ALA A 22 29.14 -0.13 -0.65
N ARG A 23 28.75 1.04 -1.17
CA ARG A 23 27.57 1.18 -2.05
C ARG A 23 27.90 1.99 -3.30
N LEU A 24 27.49 1.46 -4.45
CA LEU A 24 27.52 2.12 -5.74
C LEU A 24 26.15 1.98 -6.41
N LEU A 25 25.62 3.09 -6.91
CA LEU A 25 24.36 3.18 -7.63
C LEU A 25 24.63 3.75 -9.01
N ILE A 26 24.03 3.15 -10.03
CA ILE A 26 24.13 3.57 -11.43
C ILE A 26 22.72 3.78 -11.96
N PHE A 27 22.42 4.99 -12.43
CA PHE A 27 21.10 5.34 -12.95
C PHE A 27 21.17 6.39 -14.05
N SER A 28 20.06 6.54 -14.78
CA SER A 28 19.91 7.59 -15.80
C SER A 28 19.30 8.85 -15.20
N ASP A 29 19.99 9.99 -15.32
CA ASP A 29 19.50 11.31 -14.84
C ASP A 29 18.70 12.10 -15.91
N GLY A 30 18.45 11.49 -17.06
CA GLY A 30 17.79 12.11 -18.22
C GLY A 30 18.75 12.83 -19.18
N LYS A 31 19.98 13.12 -18.76
CA LYS A 31 21.06 13.68 -19.60
C LYS A 31 22.14 12.64 -19.93
N GLY A 32 22.20 11.54 -19.19
CA GLY A 32 23.12 10.42 -19.42
C GLY A 32 23.06 9.39 -18.30
N ILE A 33 24.08 8.54 -18.23
CA ILE A 33 24.29 7.59 -17.14
C ILE A 33 25.21 8.23 -16.10
N THR A 34 24.79 8.19 -14.84
CA THR A 34 25.51 8.76 -13.69
C THR A 34 25.70 7.69 -12.61
N ALA A 35 26.83 7.77 -11.90
CA ALA A 35 27.12 6.96 -10.70
C ALA A 35 27.01 7.81 -9.43
N ALA A 36 26.52 7.22 -8.33
CA ALA A 36 26.45 7.85 -7.01
C ALA A 36 26.63 6.82 -5.88
N SER A 37 27.07 7.25 -4.70
CA SER A 37 27.11 6.40 -3.49
C SER A 37 25.82 6.48 -2.66
N LYS A 38 25.06 7.57 -2.81
CA LYS A 38 23.77 7.81 -2.14
C LYS A 38 22.62 7.79 -3.14
N PRO A 39 21.45 7.27 -2.76
CA PRO A 39 20.28 7.27 -3.64
C PRO A 39 19.84 8.71 -3.99
N PRO A 40 19.34 8.94 -5.21
CA PRO A 40 18.79 10.24 -5.58
C PRO A 40 17.50 10.53 -4.81
N SER A 41 17.21 11.80 -4.56
CA SER A 41 15.98 12.22 -3.86
C SER A 41 14.69 11.87 -4.62
N LYS A 42 14.77 11.75 -5.95
CA LYS A 42 13.65 11.37 -6.82
C LYS A 42 14.14 10.39 -7.89
N PRO A 43 14.12 9.07 -7.64
CA PRO A 43 14.43 8.09 -8.68
C PRO A 43 13.34 8.17 -9.76
N LYS A 44 13.72 8.53 -10.99
CA LYS A 44 12.77 8.70 -12.11
C LYS A 44 12.72 7.50 -13.05
N LYS A 45 13.68 6.58 -12.93
CA LYS A 45 13.92 5.46 -13.84
C LYS A 45 14.59 4.32 -13.09
N LYS A 46 14.68 3.18 -13.77
CA LYS A 46 15.47 2.01 -13.36
C LYS A 46 16.90 2.39 -12.92
N MET A 47 17.31 1.84 -11.78
CA MET A 47 18.63 2.00 -11.20
C MET A 47 19.26 0.62 -11.00
N VAL A 48 20.57 0.52 -11.12
CA VAL A 48 21.35 -0.67 -10.77
C VAL A 48 22.15 -0.35 -9.52
N TYR A 49 22.18 -1.28 -8.56
CA TYR A 49 22.95 -1.14 -7.34
C TYR A 49 24.02 -2.22 -7.25
N PHE A 50 25.11 -1.87 -6.58
CA PHE A 50 26.21 -2.75 -6.21
C PHE A 50 26.52 -2.47 -4.74
N VAL A 51 26.55 -3.50 -3.92
CA VAL A 51 26.79 -3.42 -2.48
C VAL A 51 27.86 -4.43 -2.10
N LYS A 52 28.90 -3.97 -1.40
CA LYS A 52 29.89 -4.86 -0.80
C LYS A 52 29.30 -5.49 0.46
N ILE A 53 29.31 -6.83 0.53
CA ILE A 53 28.89 -7.56 1.74
C ILE A 53 29.99 -7.60 2.81
N SER A 54 31.20 -7.14 2.47
CA SER A 54 32.34 -7.02 3.39
C SER A 54 33.18 -5.78 3.03
N LYS A 55 33.76 -5.12 4.03
CA LYS A 55 34.60 -3.93 3.83
C LYS A 55 35.97 -4.32 3.30
N VAL A 56 36.08 -4.44 1.98
CA VAL A 56 37.34 -4.84 1.30
C VAL A 56 37.58 -4.01 0.04
N VAL A 57 38.85 -3.87 -0.33
CA VAL A 57 39.25 -3.38 -1.65
C VAL A 57 38.91 -4.46 -2.68
N LEU A 58 38.30 -4.07 -3.79
CA LEU A 58 37.87 -5.02 -4.82
C LEU A 58 39.02 -5.33 -5.76
N ASP A 59 39.18 -6.61 -6.06
CA ASP A 59 40.09 -7.13 -7.08
C ASP A 59 39.34 -8.06 -8.05
N LYS A 60 40.06 -8.64 -9.01
CA LYS A 60 39.45 -9.49 -10.05
C LYS A 60 38.86 -10.78 -9.50
N ASP A 61 39.37 -11.25 -8.38
CA ASP A 61 39.06 -12.56 -7.80
C ASP A 61 37.92 -12.43 -6.79
N ASN A 62 37.95 -11.39 -5.94
CA ASN A 62 36.97 -11.19 -4.89
C ASN A 62 35.66 -10.54 -5.37
N ILE A 63 35.68 -9.75 -6.44
CA ILE A 63 34.51 -8.94 -6.85
C ILE A 63 33.26 -9.78 -7.12
N LYS A 64 33.44 -11.03 -7.58
CA LYS A 64 32.35 -11.96 -7.90
C LYS A 64 31.64 -12.52 -6.65
N THR A 65 32.33 -12.55 -5.51
CA THR A 65 31.83 -13.16 -4.28
C THR A 65 31.44 -12.13 -3.25
N VAL A 66 32.10 -10.97 -3.22
CA VAL A 66 31.86 -9.94 -2.19
C VAL A 66 30.95 -8.79 -2.63
N VAL A 67 30.53 -8.76 -3.90
CA VAL A 67 29.61 -7.72 -4.40
C VAL A 67 28.26 -8.32 -4.74
N LEU A 68 27.24 -7.89 -4.01
CA LEU A 68 25.85 -8.12 -4.35
C LEU A 68 25.40 -7.05 -5.33
N HIS A 69 24.73 -7.45 -6.40
CA HIS A 69 24.23 -6.52 -7.42
C HIS A 69 22.80 -6.84 -7.82
N GLY A 70 22.07 -5.82 -8.22
CA GLY A 70 20.69 -5.97 -8.68
C GLY A 70 20.15 -4.67 -9.26
N ASP A 71 18.89 -4.71 -9.66
CA ASP A 71 18.15 -3.57 -10.17
C ASP A 71 17.02 -3.14 -9.23
N LEU A 72 16.70 -1.85 -9.29
CA LEU A 72 15.59 -1.21 -8.60
C LEU A 72 14.73 -0.53 -9.66
N ASN A 73 13.43 -0.79 -9.64
CA ASN A 73 12.46 -0.16 -10.51
C ASN A 73 12.05 1.23 -9.95
N GLU A 74 11.06 1.85 -10.59
CA GLU A 74 10.55 3.18 -10.20
C GLU A 74 9.76 3.17 -8.88
N SER A 75 9.39 1.99 -8.38
CA SER A 75 8.66 1.83 -7.12
C SER A 75 9.40 0.86 -6.18
N PRO A 76 10.45 1.32 -5.48
CA PRO A 76 11.22 0.47 -4.56
C PRO A 76 10.37 -0.20 -3.48
N LEU A 77 9.26 0.44 -3.09
CA LEU A 77 8.33 -0.09 -2.11
C LEU A 77 7.50 -1.27 -2.66
N GLU A 78 7.16 -1.27 -3.94
CA GLU A 78 6.55 -2.44 -4.60
C GLU A 78 7.51 -3.62 -4.61
N VAL A 79 8.76 -3.38 -5.01
CA VAL A 79 9.80 -4.43 -5.02
C VAL A 79 10.02 -4.98 -3.63
N LEU A 80 10.10 -4.10 -2.62
CA LEU A 80 10.28 -4.49 -1.23
C LEU A 80 9.11 -5.32 -0.72
N SER A 81 7.88 -4.90 -1.00
CA SER A 81 6.67 -5.63 -0.63
C SER A 81 6.65 -7.03 -1.26
N ALA A 82 6.82 -7.11 -2.58
CA ALA A 82 6.82 -8.37 -3.31
C ALA A 82 7.96 -9.30 -2.86
N PHE A 83 9.18 -8.78 -2.72
CA PHE A 83 10.33 -9.54 -2.25
C PHE A 83 10.09 -10.12 -0.85
N SER A 84 9.55 -9.32 0.06
CA SER A 84 9.32 -9.76 1.45
C SER A 84 8.32 -10.92 1.51
N SER A 85 7.20 -10.83 0.78
CA SER A 85 6.14 -11.83 0.80
C SER A 85 6.39 -13.04 -0.09
N GLU A 86 6.96 -12.84 -1.28
CA GLU A 86 7.06 -13.89 -2.31
C GLU A 86 8.43 -14.57 -2.35
N VAL A 87 9.47 -13.97 -1.76
CA VAL A 87 10.84 -14.52 -1.79
C VAL A 87 11.38 -14.75 -0.39
N ALA A 88 11.46 -13.71 0.44
CA ALA A 88 12.11 -13.80 1.74
C ALA A 88 11.38 -14.74 2.71
N LEU A 89 10.05 -14.60 2.82
CA LEU A 89 9.22 -15.45 3.69
C LEU A 89 9.30 -16.94 3.29
N PRO A 90 9.08 -17.35 2.02
CA PRO A 90 9.25 -18.74 1.61
C PRO A 90 10.65 -19.30 1.85
N LEU A 91 11.70 -18.52 1.56
CA LEU A 91 13.08 -18.94 1.80
C LEU A 91 13.36 -19.14 3.29
N LEU A 92 12.93 -18.20 4.15
CA LEU A 92 13.08 -18.33 5.60
C LEU A 92 12.40 -19.59 6.11
N ARG A 93 11.16 -19.86 5.69
CA ARG A 93 10.43 -21.07 6.09
C ARG A 93 11.09 -22.36 5.65
N GLN A 94 11.67 -22.38 4.46
CA GLN A 94 12.47 -23.50 4.00
C GLN A 94 13.69 -23.74 4.90
N GLN A 95 14.36 -22.68 5.35
CA GLN A 95 15.48 -22.80 6.30
C GLN A 95 15.01 -23.31 7.67
N VAL A 96 13.90 -22.77 8.18
CA VAL A 96 13.28 -23.21 9.44
C VAL A 96 12.89 -24.68 9.36
N SER A 97 12.26 -25.13 8.28
CA SER A 97 11.84 -26.52 8.07
C SER A 97 13.02 -27.50 8.02
N ARG A 98 14.22 -27.01 7.67
CA ARG A 98 15.47 -27.79 7.66
C ARG A 98 16.19 -27.80 9.02
N GLY A 99 15.61 -27.16 10.05
CA GLY A 99 16.22 -27.06 11.37
C GLY A 99 17.43 -26.13 11.41
N ALA A 100 17.53 -25.17 10.49
CA ALA A 100 18.65 -24.22 10.46
C ALA A 100 18.62 -23.22 11.65
N LEU A 101 17.46 -23.08 12.30
CA LEU A 101 17.20 -22.16 13.41
C LEU A 101 16.53 -22.91 14.56
N PRO A 102 16.84 -22.57 15.83
CA PRO A 102 16.06 -23.05 16.98
C PRO A 102 14.60 -22.60 16.89
N ASP A 103 13.66 -23.40 17.41
CA ASP A 103 12.21 -23.15 17.28
C ASP A 103 11.77 -21.75 17.78
N ALA A 104 12.29 -21.30 18.91
CA ALA A 104 11.97 -19.98 19.46
C ALA A 104 12.41 -18.84 18.52
N THR A 105 13.62 -18.94 17.97
CA THR A 105 14.18 -17.96 17.02
C THR A 105 13.47 -18.03 15.67
N ALA A 106 13.13 -19.24 15.21
CA ALA A 106 12.39 -19.45 13.97
C ALA A 106 11.02 -18.76 14.02
N LEU A 107 10.30 -18.91 15.14
CA LEU A 107 9.02 -18.25 15.36
C LEU A 107 9.15 -16.73 15.35
N GLU A 108 10.10 -16.18 16.11
CA GLU A 108 10.33 -14.74 16.23
C GLU A 108 10.71 -14.09 14.89
N VAL A 109 11.67 -14.67 14.17
CA VAL A 109 12.14 -14.14 12.88
C VAL A 109 11.04 -14.24 11.82
N THR A 110 10.27 -15.32 11.82
CA THR A 110 9.14 -15.50 10.89
C THR A 110 8.03 -14.48 11.16
N SER A 111 7.69 -14.26 12.43
CA SER A 111 6.70 -13.24 12.83
C SER A 111 7.18 -11.85 12.43
N THR A 112 8.42 -11.49 12.75
CA THR A 112 8.99 -10.17 12.45
C THR A 112 9.01 -9.88 10.95
N LEU A 113 9.38 -10.87 10.14
CA LEU A 113 9.38 -10.71 8.69
C LEU A 113 7.96 -10.62 8.12
N GLN A 114 7.00 -11.31 8.73
CA GLN A 114 5.58 -11.21 8.38
C GLN A 114 5.03 -9.80 8.68
N ASP A 115 5.35 -9.24 9.84
CA ASP A 115 4.95 -7.89 10.23
C ASP A 115 5.58 -6.86 9.30
N PHE A 116 6.86 -7.05 8.94
CA PHE A 116 7.55 -6.21 7.97
C PHE A 116 6.89 -6.25 6.59
N ALA A 117 6.60 -7.44 6.06
CA ALA A 117 5.93 -7.60 4.77
C ALA A 117 4.54 -6.93 4.77
N SER A 118 3.81 -7.07 5.89
CA SER A 118 2.50 -6.46 6.08
C SER A 118 2.59 -4.93 6.11
N GLY A 119 3.55 -4.39 6.86
CA GLY A 119 3.82 -2.95 6.93
C GLY A 119 4.24 -2.37 5.58
N ALA A 120 5.10 -3.06 4.83
CA ALA A 120 5.51 -2.65 3.49
C ALA A 120 4.32 -2.60 2.51
N TYR A 121 3.41 -3.59 2.58
CA TYR A 121 2.22 -3.65 1.75
C TYR A 121 1.20 -2.55 2.09
N ILE A 122 0.97 -2.27 3.39
CA ILE A 122 0.14 -1.15 3.82
C ILE A 122 0.73 0.18 3.37
N ALA A 123 2.04 0.38 3.57
CA ALA A 123 2.74 1.60 3.17
C ALA A 123 2.65 1.80 1.65
N LEU A 124 2.77 0.73 0.85
CA LEU A 124 2.56 0.79 -0.59
C LEU A 124 1.16 1.30 -0.93
N GLY A 125 0.14 0.81 -0.22
CA GLY A 125 -1.22 1.32 -0.34
C GLY A 125 -1.28 2.83 -0.11
N HIS A 126 -0.72 3.30 1.00
CA HIS A 126 -0.73 4.72 1.34
C HIS A 126 -0.05 5.58 0.26
N THR A 127 1.05 5.12 -0.35
CA THR A 127 1.70 5.86 -1.46
C THR A 127 0.82 5.96 -2.71
N LYS A 128 -0.15 5.06 -2.86
CA LYS A 128 -1.11 5.04 -3.98
C LYS A 128 -2.47 5.66 -3.60
N GLY A 129 -2.61 6.20 -2.39
CA GLY A 129 -3.91 6.65 -1.88
C GLY A 129 -4.91 5.50 -1.77
N GLN A 130 -4.47 4.34 -1.30
CA GLN A 130 -5.31 3.15 -1.12
C GLN A 130 -5.05 2.51 0.24
N LYS A 131 -6.06 1.87 0.80
CA LYS A 131 -5.96 1.12 2.05
C LYS A 131 -5.88 -0.37 1.71
N LEU A 132 -4.66 -0.90 1.66
CA LEU A 132 -4.39 -2.28 1.26
C LEU A 132 -4.39 -3.22 2.46
N LEU A 133 -5.09 -4.36 2.35
CA LEU A 133 -5.17 -5.38 3.40
C LEU A 133 -4.01 -6.38 3.26
N PRO A 134 -3.02 -6.39 4.18
CA PRO A 134 -1.91 -7.33 4.11
C PRO A 134 -2.40 -8.71 4.50
N VAL A 135 -2.01 -9.74 3.76
CA VAL A 135 -2.57 -11.07 3.98
C VAL A 135 -1.49 -12.06 4.45
N PRO A 136 -1.78 -12.91 5.46
CA PRO A 136 -0.77 -13.73 6.13
C PRO A 136 0.01 -14.60 5.17
N ALA A 137 1.31 -14.77 5.40
CA ALA A 137 2.12 -15.63 4.56
C ALA A 137 1.76 -17.12 4.69
N ILE A 138 1.11 -17.57 5.78
CA ILE A 138 0.68 -19.00 5.90
C ILE A 138 -0.31 -19.36 4.77
N TRP A 139 -0.97 -18.34 4.21
CA TRP A 139 -1.82 -18.44 3.04
C TRP A 139 -1.08 -18.78 1.74
N ALA A 140 0.15 -18.30 1.56
CA ALA A 140 0.90 -18.50 0.31
C ALA A 140 1.18 -20.00 0.04
N GLU A 141 1.16 -20.82 1.09
CA GLU A 141 1.37 -22.28 1.01
C GLU A 141 0.06 -23.07 0.84
N ALA A 142 -1.10 -22.43 1.04
CA ALA A 142 -2.36 -23.13 1.24
C ALA A 142 -3.24 -23.31 -0.02
N MET A 143 -2.70 -23.10 -1.23
CA MET A 143 -3.35 -23.43 -2.51
C MET A 143 -2.33 -23.93 -3.52
N PRO A 144 -2.60 -25.06 -4.20
CA PRO A 144 -3.65 -25.08 -5.22
C PRO A 144 -4.96 -25.77 -4.81
N PRO A 145 -6.10 -25.40 -5.43
CA PRO A 145 -7.44 -25.93 -5.16
C PRO A 145 -7.65 -27.41 -5.52
N SER A 146 -6.64 -28.15 -5.97
CA SER A 146 -6.79 -29.50 -6.54
C SER A 146 -6.07 -30.61 -5.80
N SER A 147 -5.33 -30.32 -4.73
CA SER A 147 -4.62 -31.35 -3.97
C SER A 147 -5.09 -31.37 -2.53
N ARG A 148 -6.21 -32.06 -2.33
CA ARG A 148 -6.60 -32.63 -1.03
C ARG A 148 -5.36 -33.37 -0.50
N PRO A 149 -4.75 -32.99 0.63
CA PRO A 149 -3.71 -33.81 1.22
C PRO A 149 -4.34 -35.19 1.47
N ALA A 150 -3.79 -36.23 0.86
CA ALA A 150 -4.24 -37.61 1.06
C ALA A 150 -4.03 -38.08 2.52
N THR A 151 -3.40 -37.24 3.34
CA THR A 151 -3.13 -37.44 4.76
C THR A 151 -3.99 -36.49 5.61
N PRO A 152 -4.63 -36.97 6.69
CA PRO A 152 -5.32 -36.10 7.63
C PRO A 152 -4.33 -35.08 8.20
N VAL A 153 -4.59 -33.79 8.00
CA VAL A 153 -3.82 -32.72 8.65
C VAL A 153 -4.01 -32.87 10.17
N PRO A 154 -2.93 -32.94 10.97
CA PRO A 154 -3.02 -33.06 12.42
C PRO A 154 -3.87 -31.94 13.02
N PRO A 155 -4.68 -32.21 14.06
CA PRO A 155 -5.54 -31.21 14.69
C PRO A 155 -4.76 -29.99 15.22
N ALA A 156 -3.52 -30.20 15.69
CA ALA A 156 -2.64 -29.11 16.14
C ALA A 156 -2.33 -28.09 15.03
N ARG A 157 -2.04 -28.56 13.80
CA ARG A 157 -1.77 -27.68 12.65
C ARG A 157 -3.01 -26.91 12.20
N LYS A 158 -4.20 -27.51 12.34
CA LYS A 158 -5.47 -26.81 12.06
C LYS A 158 -5.72 -25.67 13.04
N ASN A 159 -5.45 -25.87 14.33
CA ASN A 159 -5.63 -24.81 15.32
C ASN A 159 -4.62 -23.66 15.14
N GLU A 160 -3.37 -23.96 14.84
CA GLU A 160 -2.36 -22.94 14.53
C GLU A 160 -2.71 -22.12 13.28
N GLU A 161 -3.25 -22.78 12.25
CA GLU A 161 -3.73 -22.12 11.04
C GLU A 161 -4.89 -21.16 11.34
N VAL A 162 -5.89 -21.62 12.10
CA VAL A 162 -7.04 -20.80 12.50
C VAL A 162 -6.58 -19.59 13.32
N HIS A 163 -5.71 -19.76 14.32
CA HIS A 163 -5.22 -18.63 15.12
C HIS A 163 -4.45 -17.60 14.29
N SER A 164 -3.69 -18.03 13.28
CA SER A 164 -3.04 -17.08 12.37
C SER A 164 -4.05 -16.33 11.49
N LEU A 165 -5.11 -16.98 11.04
CA LEU A 165 -6.20 -16.33 10.31
C LEU A 165 -6.94 -15.33 11.20
N GLU A 166 -7.21 -15.67 12.45
CA GLU A 166 -7.84 -14.79 13.44
C GLU A 166 -7.00 -13.54 13.69
N ALA A 167 -5.69 -13.68 13.90
CA ALA A 167 -4.78 -12.55 14.09
C ALA A 167 -4.78 -11.61 12.87
N ALA A 168 -4.81 -12.17 11.67
CA ALA A 168 -4.86 -11.41 10.43
C ALA A 168 -6.17 -10.66 10.24
N VAL A 169 -7.29 -11.36 10.45
CA VAL A 169 -8.62 -10.77 10.38
C VAL A 169 -8.74 -9.67 11.42
N ASN A 170 -8.24 -9.85 12.63
CA ASN A 170 -8.22 -8.79 13.64
C ASN A 170 -7.50 -7.52 13.12
N GLY A 171 -6.33 -7.68 12.49
CA GLY A 171 -5.63 -6.57 11.82
C GLY A 171 -6.46 -5.92 10.71
N TRP A 172 -7.16 -6.70 9.90
CA TRP A 172 -8.07 -6.16 8.87
C TRP A 172 -9.24 -5.42 9.46
N MET A 173 -9.83 -5.93 10.55
CA MET A 173 -10.95 -5.28 11.20
C MET A 173 -10.58 -3.88 11.69
N HIS A 174 -9.37 -3.70 12.24
CA HIS A 174 -8.85 -2.37 12.58
C HIS A 174 -8.71 -1.48 11.34
N LEU A 175 -8.04 -1.95 10.28
CA LEU A 175 -7.88 -1.18 9.04
C LEU A 175 -9.22 -0.79 8.39
N ILE A 176 -10.20 -1.70 8.40
CA ILE A 176 -11.53 -1.45 7.84
C ILE A 176 -12.26 -0.39 8.68
N LYS A 177 -12.20 -0.50 10.00
CA LYS A 177 -12.79 0.49 10.90
C LYS A 177 -12.18 1.87 10.71
N ASP A 178 -10.85 1.97 10.60
CA ASP A 178 -10.17 3.25 10.34
C ASP A 178 -10.69 3.91 9.04
N VAL A 179 -11.00 3.12 8.01
CA VAL A 179 -11.57 3.63 6.75
C VAL A 179 -13.03 4.06 6.92
N LEU A 180 -13.83 3.26 7.65
CA LEU A 180 -15.23 3.57 7.91
C LEU A 180 -15.38 4.81 8.79
N GLU A 181 -14.51 4.98 9.79
CA GLU A 181 -14.54 6.09 10.76
C GLU A 181 -14.04 7.42 10.19
N ALA A 182 -13.36 7.43 9.04
CA ALA A 182 -12.98 8.67 8.39
C ALA A 182 -14.22 9.53 8.10
N THR A 183 -14.22 10.79 8.52
CA THR A 183 -15.31 11.76 8.26
C THR A 183 -14.77 12.97 7.51
N SER A 184 -15.66 13.73 6.86
CA SER A 184 -15.27 14.98 6.20
C SER A 184 -14.66 15.95 7.23
N GLU A 185 -15.25 16.00 8.44
CA GLU A 185 -14.72 16.74 9.58
C GLU A 185 -13.28 16.32 9.90
N SER A 186 -13.01 15.02 10.08
CA SER A 186 -11.64 14.55 10.36
C SER A 186 -10.64 14.88 9.24
N ALA A 187 -11.10 14.94 7.98
CA ALA A 187 -10.27 15.27 6.83
C ALA A 187 -10.01 16.78 6.67
N THR A 188 -10.81 17.61 7.33
CA THR A 188 -10.78 19.07 7.23
C THR A 188 -10.19 19.77 8.44
N LEU A 189 -10.01 19.06 9.57
CA LEU A 189 -9.41 19.59 10.81
C LEU A 189 -8.01 20.21 10.61
N GLU A 190 -7.24 19.75 9.64
CA GLU A 190 -5.89 20.29 9.34
C GLU A 190 -5.88 21.36 8.24
N ILE A 191 -7.03 21.65 7.62
CA ILE A 191 -7.15 22.62 6.53
C ILE A 191 -7.68 23.94 7.10
N GLU A 192 -6.77 24.87 7.35
CA GLU A 192 -7.10 26.26 7.67
C GLU A 192 -7.91 26.82 6.49
N HIS A 193 -9.23 26.96 6.66
CA HIS A 193 -10.25 27.26 5.64
C HIS A 193 -10.72 26.09 4.76
N ALA A 194 -11.12 24.98 5.36
CA ALA A 194 -11.95 23.96 4.71
C ALA A 194 -13.24 24.58 4.13
N GLY A 195 -13.27 24.78 2.82
CA GLY A 195 -14.41 25.30 2.08
C GLY A 195 -15.22 24.18 1.42
N PRO A 196 -16.32 24.50 0.72
CA PRO A 196 -17.18 23.49 0.09
C PRO A 196 -16.46 22.61 -0.95
N MET A 197 -15.27 23.02 -1.42
CA MET A 197 -14.43 22.19 -2.28
C MET A 197 -13.82 20.98 -1.55
N SER A 198 -13.48 21.11 -0.26
CA SER A 198 -12.93 19.99 0.50
C SER A 198 -13.95 18.88 0.71
N GLU A 199 -15.24 19.23 0.84
CA GLU A 199 -16.33 18.25 0.93
C GLU A 199 -16.45 17.44 -0.37
N ILE A 200 -16.38 18.11 -1.53
CA ILE A 200 -16.43 17.46 -2.85
C ILE A 200 -15.24 16.50 -3.00
N ASP A 201 -14.04 16.95 -2.65
CA ASP A 201 -12.82 16.16 -2.79
C ASP A 201 -12.80 14.99 -1.79
N PHE A 202 -13.32 15.20 -0.58
CA PHE A 202 -13.49 14.15 0.43
C PHE A 202 -14.40 13.03 -0.09
N TRP A 203 -15.62 13.34 -0.55
CA TRP A 203 -16.54 12.32 -1.02
C TRP A 203 -16.04 11.60 -2.28
N ALA A 204 -15.37 12.32 -3.19
CA ALA A 204 -14.71 11.71 -4.34
C ALA A 204 -13.60 10.73 -3.92
N GLY A 205 -12.75 11.12 -2.97
CA GLY A 205 -11.70 10.26 -2.41
C GLY A 205 -12.28 9.05 -1.67
N ARG A 206 -13.25 9.27 -0.79
CA ARG A 206 -13.93 8.22 -0.01
C ARG A 206 -14.59 7.17 -0.91
N ALA A 207 -15.20 7.58 -2.02
CA ALA A 207 -15.78 6.66 -2.99
C ALA A 207 -14.71 5.75 -3.66
N VAL A 208 -13.53 6.31 -3.96
CA VAL A 208 -12.39 5.55 -4.50
C VAL A 208 -11.82 4.58 -3.46
N ASP A 209 -11.62 5.04 -2.23
CA ASP A 209 -11.07 4.24 -1.13
C ASP A 209 -11.97 3.07 -0.79
N LEU A 210 -13.26 3.32 -0.53
CA LEU A 210 -14.25 2.29 -0.23
C LEU A 210 -14.47 1.36 -1.44
N GLY A 211 -14.38 1.88 -2.66
CA GLY A 211 -14.42 1.08 -3.88
C GLY A 211 -13.23 0.12 -4.02
N SER A 212 -12.03 0.57 -3.66
CA SER A 212 -10.83 -0.27 -3.63
C SER A 212 -10.91 -1.31 -2.52
N LEU A 213 -11.34 -0.92 -1.32
CA LEU A 213 -11.49 -1.82 -0.17
C LEU A 213 -12.53 -2.90 -0.44
N ALA A 214 -13.70 -2.54 -0.99
CA ALA A 214 -14.74 -3.49 -1.37
C ALA A 214 -14.22 -4.54 -2.37
N LYS A 215 -13.46 -4.12 -3.39
CA LYS A 215 -12.83 -5.05 -4.35
C LYS A 215 -11.84 -6.01 -3.66
N GLN A 216 -11.06 -5.52 -2.70
CA GLN A 216 -10.14 -6.38 -1.94
C GLN A 216 -10.91 -7.40 -1.08
N LEU A 217 -11.98 -6.98 -0.40
CA LEU A 217 -12.83 -7.84 0.42
C LEU A 217 -13.64 -8.87 -0.41
N ALA A 218 -13.98 -8.53 -1.65
CA ALA A 218 -14.62 -9.43 -2.59
C ALA A 218 -13.65 -10.40 -3.29
N SER A 219 -12.33 -10.26 -3.07
CA SER A 219 -11.35 -11.15 -3.70
C SER A 219 -11.54 -12.59 -3.26
N GLU A 220 -11.29 -13.54 -4.16
CA GLU A 220 -11.33 -14.98 -3.86
C GLU A 220 -10.53 -15.31 -2.60
N ARG A 221 -9.39 -14.63 -2.43
CA ARG A 221 -8.52 -14.79 -1.27
C ARG A 221 -9.21 -14.47 0.05
N VAL A 222 -9.92 -13.35 0.17
CA VAL A 222 -10.65 -13.00 1.40
C VAL A 222 -11.87 -13.90 1.60
N GLN A 223 -12.56 -14.28 0.53
CA GLN A 223 -13.70 -15.22 0.61
C GLN A 223 -13.29 -16.58 1.17
N GLN A 224 -12.13 -17.10 0.76
CA GLN A 224 -11.58 -18.32 1.32
C GLN A 224 -11.24 -18.20 2.82
N VAL A 225 -10.83 -17.02 3.32
CA VAL A 225 -10.58 -16.80 4.76
C VAL A 225 -11.88 -16.93 5.54
N CYS A 226 -12.94 -16.28 5.06
CA CYS A 226 -14.27 -16.38 5.65
C CYS A 226 -14.71 -17.85 5.73
N LEU A 227 -14.59 -18.61 4.64
CA LEU A 227 -14.96 -20.02 4.60
C LEU A 227 -14.17 -20.88 5.60
N ARG A 228 -12.86 -20.65 5.74
CA ARG A 228 -12.03 -21.39 6.70
C ARG A 228 -12.38 -21.06 8.15
N LEU A 229 -12.60 -19.78 8.46
CA LEU A 229 -13.02 -19.35 9.79
C LEU A 229 -14.41 -19.87 10.15
N GLU A 230 -15.32 -19.94 9.19
CA GLU A 230 -16.65 -20.54 9.37
C GLU A 230 -16.56 -22.04 9.63
N ALA A 231 -15.74 -22.76 8.85
CA ALA A 231 -15.53 -24.19 9.06
C ALA A 231 -14.87 -24.51 10.42
N ALA A 232 -14.16 -23.53 11.00
CA ALA A 232 -13.57 -23.61 12.33
C ALA A 232 -14.47 -23.03 13.44
N GLU A 233 -15.69 -22.60 13.13
CA GLU A 233 -16.63 -21.96 14.07
C GLU A 233 -16.03 -20.74 14.82
N SER A 234 -15.13 -20.00 14.17
CA SER A 234 -14.46 -18.85 14.77
C SER A 234 -15.42 -17.65 14.92
N SER A 235 -15.35 -16.97 16.07
CA SER A 235 -16.12 -15.76 16.35
C SER A 235 -15.76 -14.57 15.45
N TYR A 236 -14.61 -14.62 14.77
CA TYR A 236 -14.16 -13.58 13.84
C TYR A 236 -14.92 -13.62 12.50
N ALA A 237 -15.42 -14.79 12.08
CA ALA A 237 -16.15 -14.93 10.81
C ALA A 237 -17.41 -14.04 10.73
N PRO A 238 -18.35 -14.08 11.70
CA PRO A 238 -19.53 -13.21 11.65
C PRO A 238 -19.17 -11.73 11.79
N ALA A 239 -18.13 -11.39 12.57
CA ALA A 239 -17.68 -10.01 12.73
C ALA A 239 -17.10 -9.42 11.43
N LEU A 240 -16.30 -10.21 10.70
CA LEU A 240 -15.77 -9.83 9.39
C LEU A 240 -16.88 -9.67 8.36
N LYS A 241 -17.86 -10.60 8.30
CA LYS A 241 -19.01 -10.48 7.39
C LYS A 241 -19.81 -9.20 7.63
N ARG A 242 -20.02 -8.83 8.89
CA ARG A 242 -20.70 -7.58 9.26
C ARG A 242 -19.93 -6.37 8.72
N LEU A 243 -18.62 -6.31 8.93
CA LEU A 243 -17.80 -5.21 8.41
C LEU A 243 -17.80 -5.13 6.88
N ILE A 244 -17.81 -6.26 6.18
CA ILE A 244 -17.94 -6.29 4.71
C ILE A 244 -19.26 -5.64 4.27
N ALA A 245 -20.38 -5.95 4.96
CA ALA A 245 -21.67 -5.34 4.67
C ALA A 245 -21.71 -3.83 4.99
N GLU A 246 -21.07 -3.41 6.08
CA GLU A 246 -20.91 -2.00 6.44
C GLU A 246 -20.09 -1.24 5.37
N VAL A 247 -19.01 -1.83 4.85
CA VAL A 247 -18.21 -1.26 3.75
C VAL A 247 -19.04 -1.11 2.48
N GLU A 248 -19.86 -2.08 2.09
CA GLU A 248 -20.71 -1.95 0.91
C GLU A 248 -21.76 -0.84 1.06
N THR A 249 -22.33 -0.71 2.26
CA THR A 249 -23.30 0.36 2.56
C THR A 249 -22.64 1.73 2.48
N ALA A 250 -21.50 1.91 3.16
CA ALA A 250 -20.73 3.15 3.12
C ALA A 250 -20.23 3.48 1.70
N ARG A 251 -19.87 2.45 0.91
CA ARG A 251 -19.46 2.62 -0.48
C ARG A 251 -20.60 3.15 -1.34
N ALA A 252 -21.81 2.59 -1.19
CA ALA A 252 -22.98 3.04 -1.92
C ALA A 252 -23.29 4.52 -1.60
N GLU A 253 -23.28 4.89 -0.32
CA GLU A 253 -23.44 6.27 0.12
C GLU A 253 -22.37 7.19 -0.47
N ALA A 254 -21.09 6.81 -0.38
CA ALA A 254 -20.00 7.65 -0.86
C ALA A 254 -20.05 7.87 -2.38
N VAL A 255 -20.43 6.83 -3.15
CA VAL A 255 -20.62 6.93 -4.60
C VAL A 255 -21.77 7.87 -4.94
N ASP A 256 -22.89 7.78 -4.23
CA ASP A 256 -24.04 8.66 -4.46
C ASP A 256 -23.72 10.11 -4.08
N ASN A 257 -23.09 10.34 -2.93
CA ASN A 257 -22.66 11.68 -2.52
C ASN A 257 -21.67 12.28 -3.53
N ALA A 258 -20.65 11.52 -3.95
CA ALA A 258 -19.72 11.99 -4.98
C ALA A 258 -20.44 12.33 -6.29
N LYS A 259 -21.42 11.53 -6.70
CA LYS A 259 -22.23 11.76 -7.91
C LYS A 259 -23.07 13.02 -7.81
N PHE A 260 -23.72 13.28 -6.68
CA PHE A 260 -24.59 14.45 -6.50
C PHE A 260 -23.84 15.74 -6.18
N LEU A 261 -22.64 15.65 -5.58
CA LEU A 261 -21.78 16.81 -5.30
C LEU A 261 -20.94 17.23 -6.51
N ALA A 262 -20.58 16.31 -7.41
CA ALA A 262 -19.75 16.60 -8.59
C ALA A 262 -20.24 17.81 -9.44
N PRO A 263 -21.55 18.00 -9.71
CA PRO A 263 -22.05 19.16 -10.45
C PRO A 263 -21.78 20.51 -9.78
N LEU A 264 -21.66 20.55 -8.45
CA LEU A 264 -21.44 21.78 -7.68
C LEU A 264 -20.03 22.32 -7.83
N ARG A 265 -19.07 21.49 -8.28
CA ARG A 265 -17.66 21.86 -8.40
C ARG A 265 -17.44 23.09 -9.29
N LYS A 266 -18.08 23.10 -10.47
CA LYS A 266 -17.90 24.19 -11.46
C LYS A 266 -18.52 25.52 -10.98
N PRO A 267 -19.75 25.57 -10.45
CA PRO A 267 -20.27 26.77 -9.81
C PRO A 267 -19.40 27.28 -8.65
N LEU A 268 -18.96 26.40 -7.75
CA LEU A 268 -18.14 26.78 -6.60
C LEU A 268 -16.78 27.36 -6.99
N LEU A 269 -16.12 26.79 -8.00
CA LEU A 269 -14.88 27.36 -8.56
C LEU A 269 -15.08 28.79 -9.08
N ARG A 270 -16.21 29.08 -9.73
CA ARG A 270 -16.51 30.43 -10.22
C ARG A 270 -16.63 31.47 -9.11
N PHE A 271 -17.03 31.04 -7.91
CA PHE A 271 -17.13 31.90 -6.73
C PHE A 271 -15.78 32.12 -6.06
N THR A 272 -14.89 31.12 -6.04
CA THR A 272 -13.54 31.26 -5.49
C THR A 272 -12.60 32.05 -6.40
N ASP A 273 -12.84 32.05 -7.72
CA ASP A 273 -11.97 32.72 -8.70
C ASP A 273 -12.34 34.20 -8.97
N ASN A 274 -13.44 34.72 -8.40
CA ASN A 274 -13.89 36.11 -8.62
C ASN A 274 -13.99 36.88 -7.30
N ASP A 275 -13.11 37.86 -7.11
CA ASP A 275 -13.04 38.72 -5.92
C ASP A 275 -14.15 39.80 -5.85
N ASP A 276 -15.07 39.85 -6.81
CA ASP A 276 -16.13 40.86 -6.80
C ASP A 276 -17.33 40.42 -5.94
N PHE A 277 -17.21 40.70 -4.64
CA PHE A 277 -18.27 40.48 -3.65
C PHE A 277 -19.60 41.14 -4.05
N ALA A 278 -19.59 42.26 -4.77
CA ALA A 278 -20.80 42.95 -5.19
C ALA A 278 -21.60 42.18 -6.25
N ALA A 279 -20.95 41.27 -6.99
CA ALA A 279 -21.58 40.44 -8.02
C ALA A 279 -22.15 39.11 -7.49
N LEU A 280 -22.00 38.79 -6.20
CA LEU A 280 -22.50 37.55 -5.60
C LEU A 280 -24.03 37.39 -5.67
N PRO A 281 -24.86 38.42 -5.38
CA PRO A 281 -26.32 38.29 -5.39
C PRO A 281 -26.88 37.89 -6.76
N ASP A 282 -26.32 38.43 -7.85
CA ASP A 282 -26.74 38.12 -9.22
C ASP A 282 -26.38 36.68 -9.63
N ARG A 283 -25.38 36.09 -8.98
CA ARG A 283 -24.90 34.73 -9.26
C ARG A 283 -25.61 33.66 -8.42
N PHE A 284 -26.27 34.04 -7.33
CA PHE A 284 -27.07 33.17 -6.47
C PHE A 284 -28.54 33.04 -6.90
N GLN A 285 -28.87 33.39 -8.14
CA GLN A 285 -30.25 33.25 -8.63
C GLN A 285 -30.68 31.78 -8.62
N VAL A 286 -31.43 31.40 -7.58
CA VAL A 286 -32.17 30.14 -7.52
C VAL A 286 -33.09 30.14 -8.74
N PRO A 287 -33.07 29.09 -9.59
CA PRO A 287 -33.99 28.99 -10.70
C PRO A 287 -35.41 29.15 -10.14
N ARG A 288 -36.11 30.22 -10.51
CA ARG A 288 -37.53 30.34 -10.16
C ARG A 288 -38.23 29.22 -10.91
N LEU A 289 -38.56 28.15 -10.18
CA LEU A 289 -39.40 27.09 -10.74
C LEU A 289 -40.71 27.75 -11.17
N PRO A 290 -41.13 27.58 -12.43
CA PRO A 290 -42.35 28.21 -12.92
C PRO A 290 -43.54 27.63 -12.15
N GLY A 291 -44.09 28.42 -11.20
CA GLY A 291 -45.27 28.04 -10.42
C GLY A 291 -45.30 28.49 -8.96
N MET A 292 -44.16 28.86 -8.34
CA MET A 292 -44.17 29.38 -6.96
C MET A 292 -44.12 30.91 -6.96
N GLY A 293 -45.29 31.52 -7.14
CA GLY A 293 -45.51 32.91 -6.80
C GLY A 293 -45.83 33.03 -5.31
N LEU A 294 -44.85 33.35 -4.48
CA LEU A 294 -45.09 34.10 -3.25
C LEU A 294 -43.91 35.07 -3.06
N GLY A 295 -44.25 36.35 -3.10
CA GLY A 295 -43.30 37.43 -2.92
C GLY A 295 -42.75 37.45 -1.50
N PHE A 296 -41.43 37.53 -1.40
CA PHE A 296 -40.79 38.23 -0.31
C PHE A 296 -40.24 39.53 -0.89
N SER A 297 -40.98 40.62 -0.65
CA SER A 297 -40.36 41.95 -0.66
C SER A 297 -39.61 42.10 0.65
N VAL A 298 -38.36 42.55 0.56
CA VAL A 298 -37.61 43.09 1.68
C VAL A 298 -38.22 44.42 2.09
#